data_AF-A0A3B8VTC1-F1
#
_entry.id   AF-A0A3B8VTC1-F1
#
_cell.length_a   1.000
_cell.length_b   1.000
_cell.length_c   1.000
_cell.angle_alpha   90.00
_cell.angle_beta   90.00
_cell.angle_gamma   90.00
#
_symmetry.space_group_name_H-M   'P 1'
#
loop_
_entity.id
_entity.type
_entity.pdbx_description
1 polymer ?
#
loop_
_entity_poly.entity_id
_entity_poly.type
_entity_poly.pdbx_seq_one_letter_code
_entity_poly.pdbx_strand_id
1 'polypeptide(L)'
;TKIIMFLVGMVIFAPIVSVSLWLGMKQSKGEITLPLPPELIVVLNKAVIFGTIGAGAILSIIFGTVFSSRWELFLRFRNATEFSLVEPVYSKSVSFYVFDLPILTFVQGWLLGALIVVLLATVALHFVNYSLRGVNFTLTPMMKLHLSIIG
;
A
#
# COMPACT_ATOMS: atom_id res chain seq x y z
N THR A 1 6.08 24.87 -5.50
CA THR A 1 4.83 24.08 -5.59
C THR A 1 5.06 22.59 -5.78
N LYS A 2 5.92 22.13 -6.71
CA LYS A 2 6.24 20.69 -6.91
C LYS A 2 6.70 19.97 -5.63
N ILE A 3 7.64 20.56 -4.89
CA ILE A 3 8.17 20.00 -3.63
C ILE A 3 7.08 19.80 -2.57
N ILE A 4 6.14 20.75 -2.46
CA ILE A 4 5.02 20.64 -1.51
C ILE A 4 4.12 19.46 -1.89
N MET A 5 3.80 19.30 -3.18
CA MET A 5 2.99 18.17 -3.67
C MET A 5 3.69 16.83 -3.45
N PHE A 6 5.01 16.78 -3.69
CA PHE A 6 5.82 15.59 -3.36
C PHE A 6 5.69 15.21 -1.88
N LEU A 7 5.90 16.19 -0.99
CA LEU A 7 5.81 15.97 0.45
C LEU A 7 4.41 15.54 0.87
N VAL A 8 3.36 16.15 0.33
CA VAL A 8 1.97 15.76 0.62
C VAL A 8 1.72 14.31 0.21
N GLY A 9 2.08 13.92 -1.02
CA GLY A 9 1.91 12.54 -1.48
C GLY A 9 2.69 11.54 -0.64
N MET A 10 3.95 11.88 -0.30
CA MET A 10 4.80 11.04 0.54
C MET A 10 4.23 10.90 1.97
N VAL A 11 3.80 11.99 2.58
CA VAL A 11 3.26 12.03 3.96
C VAL A 11 1.91 11.33 4.04
N ILE A 12 1.11 11.30 2.98
CA ILE A 12 -0.13 10.53 2.94
C ILE A 12 0.17 9.03 2.77
N PHE A 13 1.07 8.66 1.87
CA PHE A 13 1.35 7.25 1.58
C PHE A 13 2.16 6.56 2.68
N ALA A 14 3.15 7.25 3.25
CA ALA A 14 4.04 6.71 4.27
C ALA A 14 3.32 6.08 5.49
N PRO A 15 2.33 6.71 6.13
CA PRO A 15 1.61 6.10 7.24
C PRO A 15 0.75 4.92 6.78
N ILE A 16 0.14 4.97 5.59
CA ILE A 16 -0.65 3.86 5.05
C ILE A 16 0.23 2.62 4.91
N VAL A 17 1.35 2.74 4.19
CA VAL A 17 2.25 1.60 3.99
C VAL A 17 2.90 1.15 5.29
N SER A 18 3.28 2.08 6.17
CA SER A 18 3.91 1.75 7.45
C SER A 18 2.97 0.98 8.37
N VAL A 19 1.71 1.40 8.48
CA VAL A 19 0.71 0.71 9.29
C VAL A 19 0.44 -0.68 8.74
N SER A 20 0.26 -0.82 7.43
CA SER A 20 0.01 -2.13 6.80
C SER A 20 1.18 -3.10 6.97
N LEU A 21 2.41 -2.64 6.75
CA LEU A 21 3.61 -3.47 6.94
C LEU A 21 3.82 -3.82 8.41
N TRP A 22 3.57 -2.88 9.32
CA TRP A 22 3.65 -3.14 10.76
C TRP A 22 2.62 -4.18 11.24
N LEU A 23 1.38 -4.09 10.75
CA LEU A 23 0.35 -5.10 11.02
C LEU A 23 0.75 -6.48 10.48
N GLY A 24 1.29 -6.55 9.25
CA GLY A 24 1.78 -7.80 8.65
C GLY A 24 2.92 -8.44 9.45
N MET A 25 3.85 -7.61 9.96
CA MET A 25 4.92 -8.07 10.86
C MET A 25 4.39 -8.52 12.23
N LYS A 26 3.42 -7.80 12.82
CA LYS A 26 2.84 -8.15 14.12
C LYS A 26 2.07 -9.48 14.06
N GLN A 27 1.32 -9.72 12.98
CA GLN A 27 0.60 -10.98 12.76
C GLN A 27 1.54 -12.15 12.45
N SER A 28 2.71 -11.89 11.87
CA SER A 28 3.73 -12.90 11.61
C SER A 28 4.57 -13.25 12.85
N LYS A 29 4.03 -13.29 14.08
CA LYS A 29 4.74 -13.82 15.26
C LYS A 29 4.34 -15.28 15.55
N GLY A 30 4.86 -16.21 14.77
CA GLY A 30 4.69 -17.67 14.93
C GLY A 30 6.04 -18.40 15.00
N GLU A 31 6.05 -19.63 15.49
CA GLU A 31 7.27 -20.42 15.71
C GLU A 31 8.01 -20.70 14.40
N ILE A 32 9.34 -20.56 14.43
CA ILE A 32 10.22 -20.82 13.27
C ILE A 32 10.62 -22.28 13.33
N THR A 33 10.07 -23.10 12.43
CA THR A 33 10.32 -24.55 12.39
C THR A 33 11.54 -24.96 11.56
N LEU A 34 12.28 -24.00 11.01
CA LEU A 34 13.52 -24.31 10.28
C LEU A 34 14.64 -24.71 11.25
N PRO A 35 15.40 -25.79 10.97
CA PRO A 35 16.59 -26.17 11.73
C PRO A 35 17.77 -25.26 11.36
N LEU A 36 17.64 -23.96 11.63
CA LEU A 36 18.71 -22.98 11.45
C LEU A 36 19.43 -22.72 12.79
N PRO A 37 20.75 -22.47 12.77
CA PRO A 37 21.46 -21.99 13.94
C PRO A 37 20.77 -20.73 14.51
N PRO A 38 20.65 -20.59 15.85
CA PRO A 38 19.98 -19.44 16.47
C PRO A 38 20.53 -18.08 16.00
N GLU A 39 21.83 -18.02 15.67
CA GLU A 39 22.50 -16.82 15.15
C GLU A 39 21.96 -16.38 13.78
N LEU A 40 21.67 -17.34 12.88
CA LEU A 40 21.14 -17.06 11.54
C LEU A 40 19.69 -16.56 11.59
N ILE A 41 18.90 -17.03 12.55
CA ILE A 41 17.50 -16.60 12.74
C ILE A 41 17.44 -15.11 13.15
N VAL A 42 18.37 -14.66 14.00
CA VAL A 42 18.44 -13.25 14.42
C VAL A 42 18.82 -12.36 13.23
N VAL A 43 19.84 -12.76 12.44
CA VAL A 43 20.27 -12.02 11.25
C VAL A 43 19.15 -11.96 10.21
N LEU A 44 18.47 -13.07 9.96
CA LEU A 44 17.36 -13.17 9.01
C LEU A 44 16.18 -12.27 9.41
N ASN A 45 15.75 -12.32 10.67
CA ASN A 45 14.67 -11.44 11.17
C ASN A 45 15.04 -9.96 11.03
N LYS A 46 16.29 -9.61 11.36
CA LYS A 46 16.80 -8.24 11.22
C LYS A 46 16.80 -7.82 9.75
N ALA A 47 17.22 -8.70 8.84
CA ALA A 47 17.21 -8.45 7.40
C ALA A 47 15.78 -8.25 6.85
N VAL A 48 14.79 -9.05 7.29
CA VAL A 48 13.38 -8.89 6.90
C VAL A 48 12.84 -7.53 7.38
N ILE A 49 13.13 -7.13 8.62
CA ILE A 49 12.69 -5.83 9.16
C ILE A 49 13.32 -4.68 8.37
N PHE A 50 14.66 -4.70 8.18
CA PHE A 50 15.35 -3.65 7.41
C PHE A 50 14.89 -3.61 5.96
N GLY A 51 14.71 -4.76 5.32
CA GLY A 51 14.21 -4.87 3.96
C GLY A 51 12.79 -4.31 3.83
N THR A 52 11.92 -4.57 4.81
CA THR A 52 10.56 -4.06 4.84
C THR A 52 10.52 -2.54 5.02
N ILE A 53 11.33 -2.00 5.94
CA ILE A 53 11.44 -0.54 6.15
C ILE A 53 12.00 0.13 4.90
N GLY A 54 13.05 -0.43 4.31
CA GLY A 54 13.66 0.09 3.07
C GLY A 54 12.69 0.07 1.90
N ALA A 55 11.97 -1.03 1.69
CA ALA A 55 10.93 -1.13 0.66
C ALA A 55 9.81 -0.10 0.90
N GLY A 56 9.32 0.05 2.12
CA GLY A 56 8.30 1.04 2.46
C GLY A 56 8.76 2.48 2.18
N ALA A 57 10.01 2.81 2.50
CA ALA A 57 10.60 4.11 2.22
C ALA A 57 10.70 4.39 0.71
N ILE A 58 11.19 3.41 -0.07
CA ILE A 58 11.29 3.51 -1.53
C ILE A 58 9.90 3.70 -2.14
N LEU A 59 8.91 2.89 -1.75
CA LEU A 59 7.54 3.02 -2.23
C LEU A 59 6.95 4.39 -1.89
N SER A 60 7.21 4.92 -0.69
CA SER A 60 6.75 6.26 -0.30
C SER A 60 7.33 7.36 -1.16
N ILE A 61 8.61 7.27 -1.52
CA ILE A 61 9.26 8.22 -2.43
C ILE A 61 8.65 8.12 -3.84
N ILE A 62 8.43 6.91 -4.35
CA ILE A 62 7.81 6.69 -5.67
C ILE A 62 6.38 7.28 -5.71
N PHE A 63 5.57 7.02 -4.69
CA PHE A 63 4.21 7.56 -4.66
C PHE A 63 4.18 9.09 -4.50
N GLY A 64 5.12 9.66 -3.75
CA GLY A 64 5.33 11.10 -3.67
C GLY A 64 5.73 11.72 -5.02
N THR A 65 6.63 11.09 -5.78
CA THR A 65 7.03 11.60 -7.11
C THR A 65 5.88 11.54 -8.11
N VAL A 66 5.08 10.46 -8.10
CA VAL A 66 3.86 10.36 -8.92
C VAL A 66 2.90 11.51 -8.60
N PHE A 67 2.67 11.80 -7.31
CA PHE A 67 1.81 12.90 -6.88
C PHE A 67 2.35 14.26 -7.35
N SER A 68 3.66 14.49 -7.19
CA SER A 68 4.32 15.72 -7.65
C SER A 68 4.34 15.88 -9.17
N SER A 69 4.30 14.79 -9.94
CA SER A 69 4.31 14.86 -11.41
C SER A 69 3.07 15.57 -11.96
N ARG A 70 1.95 15.52 -11.22
CA ARG A 70 0.67 16.14 -11.58
C ARG A 70 0.39 17.47 -10.86
N TRP A 71 1.45 18.16 -10.42
CA TRP A 71 1.37 19.48 -9.78
C TRP A 71 0.54 20.51 -10.57
N GLU A 72 0.49 20.42 -11.90
CA GLU A 72 -0.30 21.31 -12.76
C GLU A 72 -1.81 21.20 -12.52
N LEU A 73 -2.31 20.00 -12.21
CA LEU A 73 -3.74 19.81 -11.92
C LEU A 73 -4.13 20.65 -10.70
N PHE A 74 -3.34 20.59 -9.63
CA PHE A 74 -3.56 21.38 -8.42
C PHE A 74 -3.48 22.89 -8.65
N LEU A 75 -2.60 23.33 -9.57
CA LEU A 75 -2.55 24.74 -9.93
C LEU A 75 -3.78 25.19 -10.71
N ARG A 76 -4.29 24.36 -11.62
CA ARG A 76 -5.51 24.64 -12.39
C ARG A 76 -6.74 24.72 -11.49
N PHE A 77 -6.84 23.87 -10.48
CA PHE A 77 -7.89 23.93 -9.47
C PHE A 77 -7.79 25.18 -8.58
N ARG A 78 -6.58 25.53 -8.13
CA ARG A 78 -6.36 26.74 -7.31
C ARG A 78 -6.65 28.03 -8.07
N ASN A 79 -6.47 28.03 -9.39
CA ASN A 79 -6.75 29.17 -10.27
C ASN A 79 -7.97 28.91 -11.15
N ALA A 80 -8.94 28.13 -10.65
CA ALA A 80 -10.15 27.83 -11.40
C ALA A 80 -10.92 29.13 -11.68
N THR A 81 -11.34 29.30 -12.94
CA THR A 81 -12.17 30.42 -13.36
C THR A 81 -13.62 29.97 -13.50
N GLU A 82 -14.55 30.78 -13.02
CA GLU A 82 -15.96 30.49 -13.15
C GLU A 82 -16.42 30.75 -14.59
N PHE A 83 -17.06 29.73 -15.18
CA PHE A 83 -17.78 29.86 -16.44
C PHE A 83 -19.25 30.17 -16.11
N SER A 84 -19.82 31.15 -16.81
CA SER A 84 -21.23 31.54 -16.69
C SER A 84 -22.21 30.53 -17.30
N LEU A 85 -21.71 29.42 -17.85
CA LEU A 85 -22.50 28.36 -18.43
C LEU A 85 -22.69 27.22 -17.41
N VAL A 86 -23.95 26.94 -17.06
CA VAL A 86 -24.35 25.81 -16.20
C VAL A 86 -24.92 24.72 -17.07
N GLU A 87 -24.46 23.49 -16.85
CA GLU A 87 -24.91 22.32 -17.60
C GLU A 87 -26.32 21.89 -17.13
N PRO A 88 -27.29 21.64 -18.03
CA PRO A 88 -28.69 21.42 -17.66
C PRO A 88 -29.00 20.09 -16.95
N VAL A 89 -28.22 19.03 -17.20
CA VAL A 89 -28.52 17.67 -16.71
C VAL A 89 -28.12 17.50 -15.25
N TYR A 90 -26.92 17.95 -14.87
CA TYR A 90 -26.39 17.79 -13.52
C TYR A 90 -26.36 19.10 -12.72
N SER A 91 -26.78 20.21 -13.32
CA SER A 91 -26.79 21.54 -12.69
C SER A 91 -25.41 21.94 -12.11
N LYS A 92 -24.34 21.45 -12.74
CA LYS A 92 -22.96 21.79 -12.38
C LYS A 92 -22.40 22.77 -13.41
N SER A 93 -21.62 23.74 -12.96
CA SER A 93 -20.88 24.64 -13.84
C SER A 93 -19.86 23.87 -14.66
N VAL A 94 -19.60 24.28 -15.90
CA VAL A 94 -18.54 23.70 -16.75
C VAL A 94 -17.17 23.72 -16.05
N SER A 95 -16.94 24.70 -15.15
CA SER A 95 -15.72 24.81 -14.34
C SER A 95 -15.44 23.55 -13.51
N PHE A 96 -16.48 22.88 -13.01
CA PHE A 96 -16.35 21.66 -12.23
C PHE A 96 -15.71 20.52 -13.06
N TYR A 97 -16.16 20.34 -14.30
CA TYR A 97 -15.67 19.26 -15.16
C TYR A 97 -14.25 19.51 -15.69
N VAL A 98 -13.87 20.77 -15.86
CA VAL A 98 -12.56 21.15 -16.40
C VAL A 98 -11.49 21.24 -15.32
N PHE A 99 -11.84 21.69 -14.11
CA PHE A 99 -10.87 21.95 -13.04
C PHE A 99 -10.95 20.93 -11.89
N ASP A 100 -12.15 20.59 -11.41
CA ASP A 100 -12.32 19.76 -10.21
C ASP A 100 -12.26 18.26 -10.54
N LEU A 101 -13.00 17.84 -11.56
CA LEU A 101 -13.12 16.44 -11.96
C LEU A 101 -11.76 15.78 -12.27
N PRO A 102 -10.81 16.43 -12.98
CA PRO A 102 -9.49 15.85 -13.22
C PRO A 102 -8.65 15.64 -11.95
N ILE A 103 -8.82 16.50 -10.93
CA ILE A 103 -8.16 16.28 -9.63
C ILE A 103 -8.79 15.12 -8.90
N LEU A 104 -10.12 15.06 -8.83
CA LEU A 104 -10.82 14.01 -8.11
C LEU A 104 -10.48 12.63 -8.69
N THR A 105 -10.53 12.51 -10.01
CA THR A 105 -10.14 11.28 -10.74
C THR A 105 -8.67 10.92 -10.52
N PHE A 106 -7.76 11.92 -10.51
CA PHE A 106 -6.36 11.68 -10.22
C PHE A 106 -6.14 11.16 -8.79
N VAL A 107 -6.72 11.82 -7.78
CA VAL A 107 -6.61 11.44 -6.37
C VAL A 107 -7.18 10.04 -6.14
N GLN A 108 -8.35 9.76 -6.74
CA GLN A 108 -8.96 8.43 -6.66
C GLN A 108 -8.07 7.35 -7.28
N GLY A 109 -7.51 7.59 -8.46
CA GLY A 109 -6.59 6.65 -9.12
C GLY A 109 -5.29 6.45 -8.32
N TRP A 110 -4.75 7.52 -7.74
CA TRP A 110 -3.56 7.47 -6.89
C TRP A 110 -3.81 6.65 -5.61
N LEU A 111 -4.95 6.86 -4.95
CA LEU A 111 -5.35 6.08 -3.77
C LEU A 111 -5.59 4.61 -4.11
N LEU A 112 -6.24 4.32 -5.24
CA LEU A 112 -6.46 2.95 -5.70
C LEU A 112 -5.13 2.24 -5.98
N GLY A 113 -4.21 2.90 -6.70
CA GLY A 113 -2.86 2.38 -6.94
C GLY A 113 -2.10 2.16 -5.64
N ALA A 114 -2.23 3.07 -4.68
CA ALA A 114 -1.62 2.94 -3.37
C ALA A 114 -2.14 1.71 -2.62
N LEU A 115 -3.46 1.51 -2.61
CA LEU A 115 -4.11 0.36 -1.98
C LEU A 115 -3.61 -0.96 -2.59
N ILE A 116 -3.55 -1.04 -3.93
CA ILE A 116 -3.07 -2.24 -4.64
C ILE A 116 -1.62 -2.55 -4.26
N VAL A 117 -0.74 -1.53 -4.29
CA VAL A 117 0.68 -1.71 -3.95
C VAL A 117 0.85 -2.15 -2.49
N VAL A 118 0.10 -1.55 -1.56
CA VAL A 118 0.14 -1.93 -0.15
C VAL A 118 -0.35 -3.36 0.06
N LEU A 119 -1.42 -3.77 -0.64
CA LEU A 119 -1.93 -5.13 -0.61
C LEU A 119 -0.87 -6.12 -1.12
N LEU A 120 -0.27 -5.85 -2.28
CA LEU A 120 0.80 -6.68 -2.85
C LEU A 120 2.02 -6.75 -1.93
N ALA A 121 2.45 -5.62 -1.35
CA ALA A 121 3.56 -5.58 -0.40
C ALA A 121 3.29 -6.41 0.85
N THR A 122 2.06 -6.36 1.36
CA THR A 122 1.64 -7.15 2.54
C THR A 122 1.60 -8.64 2.22
N VAL A 123 1.06 -9.02 1.05
CA VAL A 123 1.06 -10.42 0.57
C VAL A 123 2.49 -10.93 0.38
N ALA A 124 3.36 -10.14 -0.26
CA ALA A 124 4.76 -10.49 -0.44
C ALA A 124 5.48 -10.68 0.90
N LEU A 125 5.22 -9.80 1.87
CA LEU A 125 5.76 -9.93 3.23
C LEU A 125 5.28 -11.21 3.91
N HIS A 126 3.99 -11.55 3.80
CA HIS A 126 3.47 -12.80 4.34
C HIS A 126 4.07 -14.02 3.64
N PHE A 127 4.24 -13.98 2.33
CA PHE A 127 4.86 -15.05 1.58
C PHE A 127 6.31 -15.29 1.99
N VAL A 128 7.10 -14.22 2.13
CA VAL A 128 8.48 -14.29 2.64
C VAL A 128 8.49 -14.86 4.06
N ASN A 129 7.64 -14.36 4.96
CA ASN A 129 7.56 -14.87 6.33
C ASN A 129 7.15 -16.35 6.39
N TYR A 130 6.22 -16.79 5.53
CA TYR A 130 5.80 -18.19 5.46
C TYR A 130 6.91 -19.09 4.91
N SER A 131 7.58 -18.66 3.83
CA SER A 131 8.71 -19.37 3.22
C SER A 131 9.86 -19.54 4.21
N LEU A 132 10.21 -18.48 4.96
CA LEU A 132 11.25 -18.50 5.99
C LEU A 132 10.87 -19.33 7.22
N ARG A 133 9.61 -19.70 7.40
CA ARG A 133 9.21 -20.61 8.48
C ARG A 133 9.31 -22.07 8.09
N GLY A 134 9.36 -22.40 6.80
CA GLY A 134 9.37 -23.78 6.34
C GLY A 134 8.13 -24.56 6.78
N VAL A 135 6.99 -23.87 6.96
CA VAL A 135 5.73 -24.53 7.30
C VAL A 135 5.32 -25.36 6.09
N ASN A 136 5.74 -26.63 6.09
CA ASN A 136 5.04 -27.67 5.36
C ASN A 136 3.56 -27.52 5.74
N PHE A 137 2.64 -27.58 4.77
CA PHE A 137 1.21 -27.71 5.03
C PHE A 137 0.97 -29.02 5.81
N THR A 138 1.30 -29.05 7.10
CA THR A 138 1.00 -30.19 7.95
C THR A 138 -0.45 -30.03 8.33
N LEU A 139 -1.31 -30.69 7.56
CA LEU A 139 -2.65 -31.07 7.99
C LEU A 139 -2.52 -31.59 9.42
N THR A 140 -2.95 -30.78 10.39
CA THR A 140 -2.91 -31.12 11.80
C THR A 140 -3.62 -32.47 11.98
N PRO A 141 -3.19 -33.35 12.91
CA PRO A 141 -3.83 -34.64 13.13
C PRO A 141 -5.35 -34.53 13.31
N MET A 142 -5.81 -33.42 13.88
CA MET A 142 -7.22 -33.06 14.04
C MET A 142 -7.97 -32.84 12.72
N MET A 143 -7.35 -32.20 11.71
CA MET A 143 -7.95 -32.01 10.38
C MET A 143 -8.06 -33.33 9.62
N LYS A 144 -7.08 -34.24 9.75
CA LYS A 144 -7.15 -35.59 9.15
C LYS A 144 -8.26 -36.43 9.78
N LEU A 145 -8.44 -36.33 11.10
CA LEU A 145 -9.51 -37.01 11.81
C LEU A 145 -10.88 -36.51 11.34
N HIS A 146 -11.09 -35.20 11.24
CA HIS A 146 -12.34 -34.65 10.72
C HIS A 146 -12.60 -35.06 9.26
N LEU A 147 -11.58 -35.07 8.40
CA LEU A 147 -11.73 -35.57 7.03
C LEU A 147 -12.07 -37.06 6.98
N SER A 148 -11.49 -37.86 7.87
CA SER A 148 -11.77 -39.30 7.98
C SER A 148 -13.14 -39.61 8.60
N ILE A 149 -13.75 -38.66 9.31
CA ILE A 149 -15.10 -38.80 9.86
C ILE A 149 -16.15 -38.40 8.83
N ILE A 150 -15.82 -37.44 7.95
CA ILE A 150 -16.76 -36.88 6.97
C ILE A 150 -16.71 -37.61 5.61
N GLY A 151 -15.55 -38.18 5.24
CA GLY A 151 -15.39 -39.01 4.03
C GLY A 151 -15.65 -40.49 4.32
#